data_AF-A0A3G2JD10-F1
#
_entry.id   AF-A0A3G2JD10-F1
#
_cell.length_a   1.000
_cell.length_b   1.000
_cell.length_c   1.000
_cell.angle_alpha   90.00
_cell.angle_beta   90.00
_cell.angle_gamma   90.00
#
_symmetry.space_group_name_H-M   'P 1'
#
loop_
_entity.id
_entity.type
_entity.pdbx_description
1 polymer ?
#
loop_
_entity_poly.entity_id
_entity_poly.type
_entity_poly.pdbx_seq_one_letter_code
_entity_poly.pdbx_strand_id
1 'polypeptide(L)'
;MSAPDGSPVGAERSIGQLFASATTELSALVHDEIALAKAQLKQDVKRGAVSGGAFSMAGAVLLFSLPMLNFALAYGIRTWSHWNLAICFVLSFAANVLVAGLLALIGVVFAKKAKKGQGPQKAAASMKETAGVLQNAKPHPRPELPEDRAPAAIEAVARSSS
;
A
#
# COMPACT_ATOMS: atom_id res chain seq x y z
N MET A 1 -70.35 12.10 -6.84
CA MET A 1 -69.74 13.04 -5.88
C MET A 1 -68.98 12.21 -4.86
N SER A 2 -67.67 12.44 -4.75
CA SER A 2 -66.72 11.98 -3.71
C SER A 2 -66.37 10.47 -3.68
N ALA A 3 -65.12 10.03 -3.48
CA ALA A 3 -63.99 10.68 -2.80
C ALA A 3 -62.62 10.34 -3.45
N PRO A 4 -61.56 11.15 -3.20
CA PRO A 4 -60.21 10.90 -3.66
C PRO A 4 -59.45 9.99 -2.67
N ASP A 5 -58.76 8.97 -3.17
CA ASP A 5 -57.80 8.19 -2.39
C ASP A 5 -56.58 9.06 -2.10
N GLY A 6 -56.63 9.70 -0.93
CA GLY A 6 -55.51 10.39 -0.32
C GLY A 6 -54.45 9.38 0.08
N SER A 7 -53.43 9.24 -0.75
CA SER A 7 -52.14 8.74 -0.28
C SER A 7 -51.69 9.67 0.84
N PRO A 8 -51.43 9.19 2.07
CA PRO A 8 -50.93 10.06 3.12
C PRO A 8 -49.48 10.44 2.80
N VAL A 9 -49.34 11.48 1.99
CA VAL A 9 -48.13 12.30 1.91
C VAL A 9 -48.09 13.07 3.23
N GLY A 10 -47.48 12.48 4.27
CA GLY A 10 -47.35 13.16 5.56
C GLY A 10 -47.41 12.29 6.81
N ALA A 11 -47.01 11.02 6.77
CA ALA A 11 -46.50 10.41 8.00
C ALA A 11 -45.16 11.10 8.29
N GLU A 12 -45.14 12.06 9.23
CA GLU A 12 -43.93 12.70 9.74
C GLU A 12 -42.91 11.60 10.05
N ARG A 13 -41.87 11.50 9.22
CA ARG A 13 -40.87 10.44 9.38
C ARG A 13 -40.26 10.64 10.77
N SER A 14 -40.43 9.66 11.65
CA SER A 14 -39.94 9.81 13.02
C SER A 14 -38.44 10.13 12.99
N ILE A 15 -37.96 10.92 13.95
CA ILE A 15 -36.55 11.30 14.01
C ILE A 15 -35.63 10.05 14.00
N GLY A 16 -36.10 8.94 14.56
CA GLY A 16 -35.42 7.64 14.49
C GLY A 16 -35.36 7.05 13.08
N GLN A 17 -36.39 7.20 12.25
CA GLN A 17 -36.38 6.78 10.85
C GLN A 17 -35.56 7.69 9.93
N LEU A 18 -35.39 8.97 10.27
CA LEU A 18 -34.48 9.88 9.56
C LEU A 18 -33.02 9.55 9.87
N PHE A 19 -32.71 9.32 11.15
CA PHE A 19 -31.38 8.92 11.59
C PHE A 19 -30.97 7.54 11.05
N ALA A 20 -31.89 6.58 11.03
CA ALA A 20 -31.65 5.26 10.44
C ALA A 20 -31.38 5.34 8.92
N SER A 21 -32.11 6.18 8.19
CA SER A 21 -31.87 6.41 6.77
C SER A 21 -30.53 7.12 6.51
N ALA A 22 -30.22 8.18 7.26
CA ALA A 22 -28.95 8.89 7.13
C ALA A 22 -27.75 7.98 7.45
N THR A 23 -27.87 7.15 8.49
CA THR A 23 -26.83 6.15 8.84
C THR A 23 -26.66 5.12 7.73
N THR A 24 -27.75 4.70 7.09
CA THR A 24 -27.72 3.75 5.97
C THR A 24 -27.02 4.36 4.74
N GLU A 25 -27.31 5.61 4.39
CA GLU A 25 -26.66 6.31 3.28
C GLU A 25 -25.16 6.55 3.54
N LEU A 26 -24.79 6.91 4.77
CA LEU A 26 -23.38 7.02 5.16
C LEU A 26 -22.65 5.67 5.07
N SER A 27 -23.32 4.58 5.49
CA SER A 27 -22.75 3.23 5.40
C SER A 27 -22.54 2.79 3.95
N ALA A 28 -23.48 3.14 3.05
CA ALA A 28 -23.36 2.90 1.61
C ALA A 28 -22.19 3.71 1.01
N LEU A 29 -22.06 4.99 1.35
CA LEU A 29 -20.97 5.84 0.87
C LEU A 29 -19.59 5.33 1.31
N VAL A 30 -19.45 4.93 2.57
CA VAL A 30 -18.20 4.34 3.09
C VAL A 30 -17.87 3.04 2.36
N HIS A 31 -18.88 2.21 2.06
CA HIS A 31 -18.66 0.98 1.30
C HIS A 31 -18.13 1.26 -0.12
N ASP A 32 -18.69 2.27 -0.79
CA ASP A 32 -18.25 2.69 -2.12
C ASP A 32 -16.84 3.28 -2.10
N GLU A 33 -16.49 4.09 -1.10
CA GLU A 33 -15.14 4.64 -0.95
C GLU A 33 -14.10 3.54 -0.70
N ILE A 34 -14.46 2.52 0.10
CA ILE A 34 -13.62 1.33 0.32
C ILE A 34 -13.50 0.51 -0.98
N ALA A 35 -14.59 0.34 -1.72
CA ALA A 35 -14.57 -0.37 -3.00
C ALA A 35 -13.65 0.34 -4.02
N LEU A 36 -13.71 1.67 -4.07
CA LEU A 36 -12.85 2.50 -4.91
C LEU A 36 -11.38 2.40 -4.48
N ALA A 37 -11.09 2.58 -3.19
CA ALA A 37 -9.74 2.45 -2.64
C ALA A 37 -9.15 1.05 -2.91
N LYS A 38 -9.98 0.00 -2.82
CA LYS A 38 -9.58 -1.37 -3.16
C LYS A 38 -9.29 -1.54 -4.64
N ALA A 39 -10.07 -0.91 -5.52
CA ALA A 39 -9.81 -0.92 -6.96
C ALA A 39 -8.50 -0.20 -7.30
N GLN A 40 -8.25 0.96 -6.68
CA GLN A 40 -7.02 1.71 -6.84
C GLN A 40 -5.80 0.93 -6.33
N LEU A 41 -5.91 0.31 -5.15
CA LEU A 41 -4.86 -0.54 -4.60
C LEU A 41 -4.55 -1.73 -5.51
N LYS A 42 -5.57 -2.40 -6.06
CA LYS A 42 -5.36 -3.48 -7.04
C LYS A 42 -4.66 -2.99 -8.30
N GLN A 43 -5.00 -1.79 -8.78
CA GLN A 43 -4.37 -1.19 -9.94
C GLN A 43 -2.91 -0.82 -9.65
N ASP A 44 -2.61 -0.29 -8.48
CA ASP A 44 -1.25 0.03 -8.04
C ASP A 44 -0.41 -1.22 -7.84
N VAL A 45 -0.96 -2.27 -7.24
CA VAL A 45 -0.30 -3.59 -7.14
C VAL A 45 -0.03 -4.17 -8.52
N LYS A 46 -0.99 -4.10 -9.44
CA LYS A 46 -0.80 -4.59 -10.81
C LYS A 46 0.30 -3.79 -11.53
N ARG A 47 0.29 -2.47 -11.42
CA ARG A 47 1.33 -1.60 -12.01
C ARG A 47 2.70 -1.86 -11.39
N GLY A 48 2.76 -2.00 -10.06
CA GLY A 48 3.96 -2.35 -9.33
C GLY A 48 4.50 -3.73 -9.68
N ALA A 49 3.62 -4.72 -9.85
CA ALA A 49 3.99 -6.07 -10.24
C ALA A 49 4.50 -6.15 -11.68
N VAL A 50 3.83 -5.48 -12.63
CA VAL A 50 4.27 -5.43 -14.04
C VAL A 50 5.62 -4.73 -14.16
N SER A 51 5.77 -3.57 -13.54
CA SER A 51 7.04 -2.83 -13.56
C SER A 51 8.14 -3.58 -12.82
N GLY A 52 7.87 -4.10 -11.62
CA GLY A 52 8.84 -4.88 -10.85
C GLY A 52 9.28 -6.16 -11.58
N GLY A 53 8.35 -6.87 -12.20
CA GLY A 53 8.63 -8.05 -13.02
C GLY A 53 9.46 -7.72 -14.26
N ALA A 54 9.07 -6.66 -15.00
CA ALA A 54 9.80 -6.19 -16.17
C ALA A 54 11.23 -5.73 -15.81
N PHE A 55 11.42 -4.99 -14.72
CA PHE A 55 12.73 -4.58 -14.23
C PHE A 55 13.59 -5.79 -13.82
N SER A 56 13.01 -6.81 -13.21
CA SER A 56 13.72 -8.03 -12.84
C SER A 56 14.21 -8.79 -14.08
N MET A 57 13.35 -8.96 -15.08
CA MET A 57 13.73 -9.58 -16.36
C MET A 57 14.76 -8.75 -17.13
N ALA A 58 14.59 -7.42 -17.19
CA ALA A 58 15.57 -6.54 -17.81
C ALA A 58 16.93 -6.64 -17.12
N GLY A 59 16.96 -6.69 -15.78
CA GLY A 59 18.17 -6.93 -15.02
C GLY A 59 18.83 -8.28 -15.34
N ALA A 60 18.04 -9.34 -15.43
CA ALA A 60 18.53 -10.68 -15.79
C ALA A 60 19.12 -10.71 -17.22
N VAL A 61 18.45 -10.08 -18.19
CA VAL A 61 18.93 -9.98 -19.58
C VAL A 61 20.22 -9.17 -19.65
N LEU A 62 20.32 -8.05 -18.91
CA LEU A 62 21.57 -7.27 -18.82
C LEU A 62 22.71 -8.11 -18.22
N LEU A 63 22.46 -8.83 -17.12
CA LEU A 63 23.46 -9.69 -16.50
C LEU A 63 23.93 -10.80 -17.45
N PHE A 64 23.00 -11.41 -18.18
CA PHE A 64 23.32 -12.46 -19.14
C PHE A 64 24.03 -11.93 -20.40
N SER A 65 23.83 -10.66 -20.77
CA SER A 65 24.50 -10.04 -21.91
C SER A 65 25.90 -9.50 -21.60
N LEU A 66 26.27 -9.34 -20.32
CA LEU A 66 27.59 -8.85 -19.89
C LEU A 66 28.79 -9.57 -20.53
N PRO A 67 28.82 -10.92 -20.64
CA PRO A 67 29.93 -11.61 -21.29
C PRO A 67 30.04 -11.19 -22.76
N MET A 68 28.91 -11.16 -23.48
CA MET A 68 28.86 -10.76 -24.89
C MET A 68 29.28 -9.30 -25.09
N LEU A 69 28.86 -8.40 -24.20
CA LEU A 69 29.28 -7.00 -24.20
C LEU A 69 30.79 -6.87 -23.97
N ASN A 70 31.36 -7.69 -23.09
CA ASN A 70 32.79 -7.70 -22.84
C ASN A 70 33.59 -8.15 -24.07
N PHE A 71 33.14 -9.21 -24.75
CA PHE A 71 33.71 -9.63 -26.04
C PHE A 71 33.63 -8.51 -27.08
N ALA A 72 32.47 -7.88 -27.24
CA ALA A 72 32.28 -6.79 -28.21
C ALA A 72 33.23 -5.62 -27.95
N LEU A 73 33.38 -5.20 -26.70
CA LEU A 73 34.33 -4.16 -26.30
C LEU A 73 35.78 -4.58 -26.53
N ALA A 74 36.15 -5.81 -26.17
CA ALA A 74 37.53 -6.28 -26.31
C ALA A 74 37.97 -6.32 -27.78
N TYR A 75 37.09 -6.80 -28.67
CA TYR A 75 37.33 -6.76 -30.11
C TYR A 75 37.31 -5.33 -30.66
N GLY A 76 36.41 -4.46 -30.17
CA GLY A 76 36.38 -3.05 -30.55
C GLY A 76 37.63 -2.27 -30.15
N ILE A 77 38.23 -2.55 -28.99
CA ILE A 77 39.50 -1.93 -28.57
C ILE A 77 40.66 -2.50 -29.40
N ARG A 78 40.62 -3.81 -29.69
CA ARG A 78 41.64 -4.48 -30.49
C ARG A 78 41.74 -3.91 -31.91
N THR A 79 40.63 -3.51 -32.55
CA THR A 79 40.64 -2.96 -33.91
C THR A 79 41.34 -1.61 -34.02
N TRP A 80 41.33 -0.80 -32.96
CA TRP A 80 41.99 0.51 -32.94
C TRP A 80 43.43 0.46 -32.44
N SER A 81 43.72 -0.46 -31.50
CA SER A 81 44.97 -0.42 -30.74
C SER A 81 46.01 -1.46 -31.14
N HIS A 82 45.63 -2.52 -31.87
CA HIS A 82 46.48 -3.71 -32.18
C HIS A 82 47.17 -4.37 -30.95
N TRP A 83 46.80 -3.99 -29.72
CA TRP A 83 47.36 -4.49 -28.47
C TRP A 83 47.04 -5.95 -28.22
N ASN A 84 47.76 -6.58 -27.28
CA ASN A 84 47.51 -7.96 -26.87
C ASN A 84 46.04 -8.15 -26.43
N LEU A 85 45.42 -9.25 -26.86
CA LEU A 85 44.01 -9.53 -26.61
C LEU A 85 43.69 -9.53 -25.11
N ALA A 86 44.62 -10.03 -24.28
CA ALA A 86 44.46 -10.07 -22.83
C ALA A 86 44.30 -8.67 -22.23
N ILE A 87 45.09 -7.69 -22.71
CA ILE A 87 45.00 -6.30 -22.24
C ILE A 87 43.65 -5.70 -22.64
N CYS A 88 43.17 -5.97 -23.86
CA CYS A 88 41.86 -5.51 -24.31
C CYS A 88 40.72 -6.06 -23.43
N PHE A 89 40.76 -7.35 -23.05
CA PHE A 89 39.76 -7.95 -22.16
C PHE A 89 39.76 -7.31 -20.76
N VAL A 90 40.94 -7.09 -20.18
CA VAL A 90 41.07 -6.42 -18.89
C VAL A 90 40.53 -4.99 -18.96
N LEU A 91 40.84 -4.26 -20.04
CA LEU A 91 40.36 -2.89 -20.22
C LEU A 91 38.84 -2.83 -20.41
N SER A 92 38.27 -3.74 -21.20
CA SER A 92 36.82 -3.90 -21.36
C SER A 92 36.13 -4.23 -20.04
N PHE A 93 36.73 -5.11 -19.23
CA PHE A 93 36.22 -5.43 -17.91
C PHE A 93 36.25 -4.21 -16.99
N ALA A 94 37.36 -3.48 -16.94
CA ALA A 94 37.48 -2.25 -16.17
C ALA A 94 36.44 -1.20 -16.60
N ALA A 95 36.23 -1.03 -17.91
CA ALA A 95 35.20 -0.14 -18.43
C ALA A 95 33.78 -0.54 -17.98
N ASN A 96 33.44 -1.84 -18.05
CA ASN A 96 32.14 -2.34 -17.57
C ASN A 96 31.98 -2.13 -16.06
N VAL A 97 33.02 -2.34 -15.25
CA VAL A 97 32.99 -2.09 -13.81
C VAL A 97 32.77 -0.61 -13.50
N LEU A 98 33.42 0.29 -14.23
CA LEU A 98 33.20 1.74 -14.08
C LEU A 98 31.76 2.13 -14.40
N VAL A 99 31.21 1.63 -15.51
CA VAL A 99 29.81 1.87 -15.90
C VAL A 99 28.86 1.30 -14.84
N ALA A 100 29.08 0.07 -14.38
CA ALA A 100 28.28 -0.55 -13.33
C ALA A 100 28.33 0.25 -12.01
N GLY A 101 29.51 0.74 -11.62
CA GLY A 101 29.70 1.60 -10.46
C GLY A 101 28.93 2.92 -10.59
N LEU A 102 28.95 3.54 -11.77
CA LEU A 102 28.22 4.79 -12.03
C LEU A 102 26.70 4.57 -11.98
N LEU A 103 26.20 3.50 -12.61
CA LEU A 103 24.79 3.12 -12.56
C LEU A 103 24.34 2.81 -11.13
N ALA A 104 25.16 2.10 -10.34
CA ALA A 104 24.88 1.82 -8.94
C ALA A 104 24.81 3.11 -8.12
N LEU A 105 25.71 4.07 -8.37
CA LEU A 105 25.72 5.35 -7.68
C LEU A 105 24.47 6.18 -8.00
N ILE A 106 24.06 6.23 -9.28
CA ILE A 106 22.80 6.85 -9.71
C ILE A 106 21.61 6.16 -9.03
N GLY A 107 21.57 4.82 -9.02
CA GLY A 107 20.54 4.04 -8.37
C GLY A 107 20.43 4.35 -6.87
N VAL A 108 21.57 4.45 -6.18
CA VAL A 108 21.64 4.82 -4.75
C VAL A 108 21.17 6.26 -4.53
N VAL A 109 21.54 7.21 -5.40
CA VAL A 109 21.08 8.60 -5.30
C VAL A 109 19.56 8.69 -5.50
N PHE A 110 19.01 8.02 -6.51
CA PHE A 110 17.57 7.93 -6.72
C PHE A 110 16.86 7.25 -5.55
N ALA A 111 17.40 6.15 -5.04
CA ALA A 111 16.86 5.47 -3.86
C ALA A 111 16.91 6.37 -2.63
N LYS A 112 17.99 7.11 -2.39
CA LYS A 112 18.09 8.09 -1.30
C LYS A 112 17.07 9.21 -1.46
N LYS A 113 16.85 9.71 -2.68
CA LYS A 113 15.85 10.73 -2.99
C LYS A 113 14.43 10.21 -2.73
N ALA A 114 14.14 8.97 -3.13
CA ALA A 114 12.88 8.28 -2.85
C ALA A 114 12.70 8.01 -1.35
N LYS A 115 13.75 7.65 -0.61
CA LYS A 115 13.71 7.50 0.85
C LYS A 115 13.48 8.82 1.59
N LYS A 116 14.01 9.94 1.05
CA LYS A 116 13.77 11.29 1.59
C LYS A 116 12.33 11.75 1.31
N GLY A 117 11.76 11.32 0.18
CA GLY A 117 10.33 11.37 -0.15
C GLY A 117 9.54 10.29 0.59
N GLN A 118 9.49 10.41 1.91
CA GLN A 118 9.01 9.47 2.91
C GLN A 118 7.54 8.97 2.83
N GLY A 119 6.85 9.02 1.68
CA GLY A 119 5.45 8.60 1.57
C GLY A 119 5.24 7.07 1.64
N PRO A 120 5.79 6.26 0.71
CA PRO A 120 5.46 4.84 0.61
C PRO A 120 6.05 3.96 1.72
N GLN A 121 7.26 4.31 2.19
CA GLN A 121 8.01 3.49 3.13
C GLN A 121 7.56 3.70 4.59
N LYS A 122 7.10 4.91 4.94
CA LYS A 122 6.45 5.16 6.25
C LYS A 122 5.07 4.56 6.32
N ALA A 123 4.29 4.62 5.23
CA ALA A 123 3.00 3.93 5.16
C ALA A 123 3.17 2.42 5.41
N ALA A 124 4.13 1.78 4.74
CA ALA A 124 4.41 0.35 4.95
C ALA A 124 4.94 0.04 6.37
N ALA A 125 5.75 0.91 6.96
CA ALA A 125 6.25 0.75 8.32
C ALA A 125 5.14 0.92 9.37
N SER A 126 4.30 1.96 9.25
CA SER A 126 3.15 2.21 10.13
C SER A 126 2.11 1.10 10.02
N MET A 127 1.92 0.48 8.84
CA MET A 127 1.04 -0.68 8.68
C MET A 127 1.58 -1.93 9.39
N LYS A 128 2.90 -2.18 9.33
CA LYS A 128 3.54 -3.27 10.07
C LYS A 128 3.50 -3.04 11.58
N GLU A 129 3.65 -1.81 12.03
CA GLU A 129 3.56 -1.44 13.43
C GLU A 129 2.13 -1.59 13.96
N THR A 130 1.14 -1.12 13.20
CA THR A 130 -0.29 -1.28 13.53
C THR A 130 -0.71 -2.75 13.58
N ALA A 131 -0.24 -3.57 12.63
CA ALA A 131 -0.47 -5.02 12.68
C ALA A 131 0.20 -5.66 13.91
N GLY A 132 1.39 -5.18 14.29
CA GLY A 132 2.13 -5.61 15.47
C GLY A 132 1.43 -5.26 16.81
N VAL A 133 0.71 -4.14 16.86
CA VAL A 133 -0.08 -3.76 18.04
C VAL A 133 -1.39 -4.55 18.10
N LEU A 134 -2.07 -4.73 16.96
CA LEU A 134 -3.33 -5.48 16.88
C LEU A 134 -3.15 -6.98 17.17
N GLN A 135 -2.03 -7.60 16.78
CA GLN A 135 -1.74 -9.00 17.13
C GLN A 135 -1.41 -9.19 18.62
N ASN A 136 -0.93 -8.14 19.30
CA ASN A 136 -0.61 -8.17 20.73
C ASN A 136 -1.80 -7.78 21.62
N ALA A 137 -2.83 -7.14 21.05
CA ALA A 137 -4.10 -6.89 21.72
C ALA A 137 -4.91 -8.19 21.80
N LYS A 138 -4.64 -8.99 22.85
CA LYS A 138 -5.45 -10.16 23.20
C LYS A 138 -6.90 -9.70 23.46
N PRO A 139 -7.94 -10.35 22.90
CA PRO A 139 -9.32 -9.99 23.21
C PRO A 139 -9.57 -10.19 24.70
N HIS A 140 -9.78 -9.11 25.45
CA HIS A 140 -10.15 -9.21 26.86
C HIS A 140 -11.57 -9.77 26.94
N PRO A 141 -11.77 -10.93 27.61
CA PRO A 141 -13.11 -11.37 27.99
C PRO A 141 -13.72 -10.28 28.86
N ARG A 142 -14.90 -9.79 28.47
CA ARG A 142 -15.70 -8.90 29.30
C ARG A 142 -15.93 -9.61 30.64
N PRO A 143 -15.55 -9.04 31.80
CA PRO A 143 -15.93 -9.64 33.07
C PRO A 143 -17.46 -9.69 33.10
N GLU A 144 -18.03 -10.89 33.16
CA GLU A 144 -19.44 -11.08 33.49
C GLU A 144 -19.68 -10.36 34.82
N LEU A 145 -20.43 -9.25 34.79
CA LEU A 145 -20.84 -8.60 36.03
C LEU A 145 -21.75 -9.59 36.77
N PRO A 146 -21.51 -9.89 38.06
CA PRO A 146 -22.41 -10.72 38.84
C PRO A 146 -23.83 -10.15 38.77
N GLU A 147 -24.79 -10.95 38.29
CA GLU A 147 -26.21 -10.58 38.11
C GLU A 147 -26.83 -9.94 39.36
N ASP A 148 -26.26 -10.19 40.53
CA ASP A 148 -26.76 -9.75 41.84
C ASP A 148 -26.52 -8.25 42.13
N ARG A 149 -25.72 -7.53 41.32
CA ARG A 149 -25.41 -6.10 41.56
C ARG A 149 -26.09 -5.12 40.59
N ALA A 150 -26.84 -5.62 39.62
CA ALA A 150 -27.62 -4.79 38.71
C ALA A 150 -28.70 -3.91 39.40
N PRO A 151 -29.46 -4.38 40.41
CA PRO A 151 -30.56 -3.58 40.96
C PRO A 151 -30.08 -2.38 41.81
N ALA A 152 -28.92 -2.48 42.46
CA ALA A 152 -28.40 -1.39 43.30
C ALA A 152 -27.84 -0.21 42.49
N ALA A 153 -27.27 -0.47 41.31
CA ALA A 153 -26.66 0.57 40.46
C ALA A 153 -27.72 1.41 39.73
N ILE A 154 -28.85 0.81 39.35
CA ILE A 154 -29.97 1.53 38.72
C ILE A 154 -30.74 2.40 39.73
N GLU A 155 -30.83 1.97 41.00
CA GLU A 155 -31.51 2.75 42.05
C GLU A 155 -30.67 3.96 42.49
N ALA A 156 -29.34 3.82 42.53
CA ALA A 156 -28.43 4.91 42.85
C ALA A 156 -28.44 6.03 41.78
N VAL A 157 -28.66 5.69 40.51
CA VAL A 157 -28.76 6.69 39.42
C VAL A 157 -30.12 7.39 39.41
N ALA A 158 -31.19 6.69 39.83
CA ALA A 158 -32.54 7.26 39.92
C ALA A 158 -32.68 8.23 41.12
N ARG A 159 -31.99 7.97 42.24
CA ARG A 159 -32.06 8.80 43.45
C ARG A 159 -31.24 10.10 43.37
N SER A 160 -30.36 10.23 42.38
CA SER A 160 -29.54 11.45 42.17
C SER A 160 -30.20 12.49 41.24
N SER A 161 -31.38 12.19 40.69
CA SER A 161 -32.08 13.06 39.73
C SER A 161 -33.42 13.59 40.26
N SER A 162 -33.63 13.61 41.57
CA SER A 162 -34.78 14.24 42.24
C SER A 162 -34.33 15.33 43.18
#